data_AF-A0AAJ1WK77-F1
#
_entry.id   AF-A0AAJ1WK77-F1
#
_cell.length_a   1.000
_cell.length_b   1.000
_cell.length_c   1.000
_cell.angle_alpha   90.00
_cell.angle_beta   90.00
_cell.angle_gamma   90.00
#
_symmetry.space_group_name_H-M   'P 1'
#
loop_
_entity.id
_entity.type
_entity.pdbx_description
1 polymer ?
#
loop_
_entity_poly.entity_id
_entity_poly.type
_entity_poly.pdbx_seq_one_letter_code
_entity_poly.pdbx_strand_id
1 'polypeptide(L)'
;MNVVGYIRVSTQGQAKDGYSLKYQEDEIKAYCEERGLNLIHIFRDEGILSIPSSLLLKAKQHVKNRAIKLTKVDETNFIVSFVDCNANIVQSTIPIDYERALFIAFKKVYMLYLFEQEVKKLLEMEEIKSEFSDKEISIFLS
;
A
#
# COMPACT_ATOMS: atom_id res chain seq x y z
N MET A 1 7.91 6.86 24.23
CA MET A 1 7.78 5.87 23.13
C MET A 1 7.79 6.63 21.82
N ASN A 2 8.50 6.12 20.82
CA ASN A 2 8.58 6.73 19.49
C ASN A 2 7.40 6.29 18.62
N VAL A 3 6.75 7.24 17.95
CA VAL A 3 5.56 6.98 17.11
C VAL A 3 5.63 7.75 15.79
N VAL A 4 4.86 7.30 14.82
CA VAL A 4 4.73 7.91 13.48
C VAL A 4 3.25 8.11 13.20
N GLY A 5 2.89 9.27 12.67
CA GLY A 5 1.52 9.60 12.25
C GLY A 5 1.30 9.33 10.76
N TYR A 6 0.05 9.05 10.39
CA TYR A 6 -0.39 8.94 9.00
C TYR A 6 -1.71 9.68 8.84
N ILE A 7 -1.80 10.54 7.83
CA ILE A 7 -2.99 11.33 7.51
C ILE A 7 -3.33 11.16 6.03
N ARG A 8 -4.63 11.13 5.71
CA ARG A 8 -5.09 10.90 4.32
C ARG A 8 -6.36 11.66 3.96
N VAL A 9 -6.49 11.99 2.68
CA VAL A 9 -7.76 12.38 2.05
C VAL A 9 -7.96 11.53 0.80
N SER A 10 -9.16 11.01 0.55
CA SER A 10 -9.42 10.13 -0.60
C SER A 10 -10.00 10.87 -1.81
N THR A 11 -10.42 12.12 -1.63
CA THR A 11 -10.95 12.98 -2.68
C THR A 11 -10.50 14.43 -2.46
N GLN A 12 -10.35 15.21 -3.54
CA GLN A 12 -10.07 16.64 -3.42
C GLN A 12 -11.20 17.41 -2.68
N GLY A 13 -12.43 16.89 -2.67
CA GLY A 13 -13.53 17.47 -1.89
C GLY A 13 -13.32 17.37 -0.38
N GLN A 14 -12.78 16.25 0.10
CA GLN A 14 -12.46 16.07 1.53
C GLN A 14 -11.35 16.99 2.03
N ALA A 15 -10.44 17.42 1.15
CA ALA A 15 -9.43 18.41 1.49
C ALA A 15 -10.04 19.81 1.74
N LYS A 16 -11.20 20.11 1.14
CA LYS A 16 -11.88 21.41 1.21
C LYS A 16 -12.97 21.50 2.27
N ASP A 17 -13.69 20.41 2.55
CA ASP A 17 -14.96 20.45 3.31
C ASP A 17 -14.89 19.99 4.79
N GLY A 18 -13.71 19.96 5.43
CA GLY A 18 -13.63 20.02 6.91
C GLY A 18 -12.89 18.90 7.66
N TYR A 19 -12.40 17.85 6.99
CA TYR A 19 -11.44 16.88 7.58
C TYR A 19 -10.09 16.97 6.84
N SER A 20 -9.60 18.20 6.72
CA SER A 20 -8.36 18.50 6.01
C SER A 20 -7.18 17.74 6.63
N LEU A 21 -6.14 17.51 5.83
CA LEU A 21 -4.87 16.94 6.31
C LEU A 21 -4.33 17.74 7.51
N LYS A 22 -4.53 19.06 7.49
CA LYS A 22 -4.14 19.94 8.59
C LYS A 22 -4.86 19.61 9.90
N TYR A 23 -6.16 19.37 9.85
CA TYR A 23 -6.92 18.98 11.04
C TYR A 23 -6.46 17.63 11.60
N GLN A 24 -6.25 16.63 10.74
CA GLN A 24 -5.73 15.32 11.15
C GLN A 24 -4.33 15.41 11.77
N GLU A 25 -3.47 16.27 11.21
CA GLU A 25 -2.13 16.51 11.74
C GLU A 25 -2.18 17.12 13.15
N ASP A 26 -3.04 18.12 13.37
CA ASP A 26 -3.14 18.81 14.64
C ASP A 26 -3.69 17.87 15.75
N GLU A 27 -4.66 17.01 15.42
CA GLU A 27 -5.17 15.97 16.34
C GLU A 27 -4.09 14.95 16.72
N ILE A 28 -3.30 14.45 15.75
CA ILE A 28 -2.22 13.50 16.03
C ILE A 28 -1.16 14.13 16.95
N LYS A 29 -0.81 15.40 16.71
CA LYS A 29 0.14 16.12 17.57
C LYS A 29 -0.39 16.28 18.98
N ALA A 30 -1.63 16.76 19.14
CA ALA A 30 -2.26 16.93 20.44
C ALA A 30 -2.31 15.61 21.23
N TYR A 31 -2.69 14.51 20.57
CA TYR A 31 -2.71 13.19 21.20
C TYR A 31 -1.31 12.72 21.64
N CYS A 32 -0.29 12.97 20.82
CA CYS A 32 1.09 12.61 21.18
C CYS A 32 1.61 13.43 22.36
N GLU A 33 1.31 14.73 22.40
CA GLU A 33 1.66 15.63 23.49
C GLU A 33 0.99 15.21 24.80
N GLU A 34 -0.33 14.97 24.80
CA GLU A 34 -1.09 14.55 25.98
C GLU A 34 -0.55 13.24 26.58
N ARG A 35 -0.01 12.35 25.73
CA ARG A 35 0.46 11.01 26.11
C ARG A 35 1.97 10.90 26.29
N GLY A 36 2.73 11.99 26.11
CA GLY A 36 4.19 11.96 26.18
C GLY A 36 4.84 11.05 25.12
N LEU A 37 4.21 10.93 23.95
CA LEU A 37 4.74 10.19 22.81
C LEU A 37 5.65 11.09 21.99
N ASN A 38 6.78 10.55 21.54
CA ASN A 38 7.69 11.26 20.65
C ASN A 38 7.29 10.99 19.20
N LEU A 39 6.54 11.91 18.60
CA LEU A 39 6.13 11.85 17.21
C LEU A 39 7.30 12.20 16.29
N ILE A 40 7.85 11.20 15.61
CA ILE A 40 9.05 11.35 14.76
C ILE A 40 8.70 11.97 13.41
N HIS A 41 7.57 11.56 12.82
CA HIS A 41 7.18 11.96 11.47
C HIS A 41 5.67 11.81 11.25
N ILE A 42 5.11 12.58 10.31
CA ILE A 42 3.74 12.39 9.80
C ILE A 42 3.79 12.19 8.29
N PHE A 43 3.35 11.02 7.84
CA PHE A 43 3.14 10.73 6.43
C PHE A 43 1.80 11.30 5.95
N ARG A 44 1.81 12.01 4.83
CA ARG A 44 0.61 12.62 4.23
C ARG A 44 0.25 11.95 2.91
N ASP A 45 -1.00 11.55 2.76
CA ASP A 45 -1.56 10.96 1.54
C ASP A 45 -2.69 11.86 1.02
N GLU A 46 -2.38 12.70 0.02
CA GLU A 46 -3.29 13.75 -0.46
C GLU A 46 -4.29 13.31 -1.55
N GLY A 47 -4.30 12.01 -1.90
CA GLY A 47 -5.35 11.36 -2.70
C GLY A 47 -5.57 11.85 -4.14
N ILE A 48 -5.23 11.01 -5.12
CA ILE A 48 -6.13 10.34 -6.08
C ILE A 48 -5.40 9.03 -6.38
N LEU A 49 -6.02 7.89 -6.09
CA LEU A 49 -5.48 6.57 -6.40
C LEU A 49 -5.38 6.40 -7.93
N SER A 50 -4.30 6.90 -8.52
CA SER A 50 -3.88 6.60 -9.89
C SER A 50 -3.13 5.27 -9.89
N ILE A 51 -3.77 4.23 -9.33
CA ILE A 51 -3.21 2.90 -9.38
C ILE A 51 -3.21 2.47 -10.85
N PRO A 52 -2.05 2.24 -11.46
CA PRO A 52 -2.00 1.80 -12.84
C PRO A 52 -2.76 0.48 -12.97
N SER A 53 -3.69 0.39 -13.93
CA SER A 53 -4.42 -0.85 -14.23
C SER A 53 -3.48 -2.02 -14.53
N SER A 54 -2.24 -1.73 -14.94
CA SER A 54 -1.18 -2.72 -15.13
C SER A 54 -0.78 -3.47 -13.85
N LEU A 55 -1.02 -2.91 -12.67
CA LEU A 55 -0.78 -3.58 -11.39
C LEU A 55 -1.92 -4.53 -10.98
N LEU A 56 -3.09 -4.42 -11.63
CA LEU A 56 -4.28 -5.28 -11.44
C LEU A 56 -4.46 -6.20 -12.64
N LEU A 57 -3.98 -7.44 -12.56
CA LEU A 57 -4.09 -8.38 -13.67
C LEU A 57 -5.28 -9.34 -13.50
N LYS A 58 -6.25 -9.25 -14.43
CA LYS A 58 -7.14 -10.36 -14.78
C LYS A 58 -6.45 -11.19 -15.87
N ALA A 59 -5.98 -12.36 -15.49
CA ALA A 59 -5.30 -13.43 -16.23
C ALA A 59 -5.03 -13.26 -17.76
N LYS A 60 -3.78 -13.62 -18.12
CA LYS A 60 -3.19 -13.88 -19.46
C LYS A 60 -2.60 -12.68 -20.21
N GLN A 61 -1.42 -12.24 -19.76
CA GLN A 61 -0.33 -11.82 -20.66
C GLN A 61 0.99 -11.83 -19.87
N HIS A 62 2.11 -12.07 -20.57
CA HIS A 62 3.45 -12.07 -19.99
C HIS A 62 3.66 -10.81 -19.14
N VAL A 63 3.80 -11.00 -17.84
CA VAL A 63 4.07 -9.91 -16.92
C VAL A 63 5.57 -9.66 -16.97
N LYS A 64 6.00 -8.49 -17.44
CA LYS A 64 7.41 -8.06 -17.35
C LYS A 64 7.74 -7.40 -16.00
N ASN A 65 6.73 -7.17 -15.16
CA ASN A 65 6.80 -6.37 -13.93
C ASN A 65 6.14 -7.07 -12.74
N ARG A 66 6.36 -6.57 -11.54
CA ARG A 66 5.66 -7.01 -10.33
C ARG A 66 4.15 -6.77 -10.46
N ALA A 67 3.34 -7.67 -9.93
CA ALA A 67 1.88 -7.54 -10.00
C ALA A 67 1.14 -8.26 -8.87
N ILE A 68 -0.12 -7.88 -8.67
CA ILE A 68 -1.05 -8.62 -7.83
C ILE A 68 -2.02 -9.39 -8.72
N LYS A 69 -2.02 -10.70 -8.58
CA LYS A 69 -2.84 -11.64 -9.35
C LYS A 69 -4.01 -12.11 -8.51
N LEU A 70 -5.22 -11.98 -9.06
CA LEU A 70 -6.44 -12.53 -8.49
C LEU A 70 -6.79 -13.84 -9.22
N THR A 71 -6.82 -14.96 -8.49
CA THR A 71 -7.12 -16.29 -9.04
C THR A 71 -8.43 -16.80 -8.48
N LYS A 72 -9.40 -17.10 -9.33
CA LYS A 72 -10.66 -17.74 -8.92
C LYS A 72 -10.40 -19.21 -8.59
N VAL A 73 -10.82 -19.65 -7.42
CA VAL A 73 -10.73 -21.06 -6.99
C VAL A 73 -12.06 -21.76 -7.28
N ASP A 74 -13.15 -21.14 -6.87
CA ASP A 74 -14.53 -21.61 -7.09
C ASP A 74 -15.46 -20.39 -7.24
N GLU A 75 -16.79 -20.58 -7.17
CA GLU A 75 -17.77 -19.50 -7.35
C GLU A 75 -17.68 -18.39 -6.32
N THR A 76 -17.23 -18.68 -5.10
CA THR A 76 -17.22 -17.72 -3.98
C THR A 76 -15.81 -17.35 -3.55
N ASN A 77 -14.82 -18.21 -3.79
CA ASN A 77 -13.47 -18.07 -3.26
C ASN A 77 -12.42 -17.73 -4.31
N PHE A 78 -11.47 -16.90 -3.87
CA PHE A 78 -10.37 -16.37 -4.64
C PHE A 78 -9.07 -16.39 -3.83
N ILE A 79 -7.95 -16.49 -4.54
CA ILE A 79 -6.60 -16.35 -4.00
C ILE A 79 -5.99 -15.07 -4.55
N VAL A 80 -5.41 -14.26 -3.67
CA VAL A 80 -4.63 -13.08 -4.03
C VAL A 80 -3.15 -13.42 -3.93
N SER A 81 -2.42 -13.30 -5.04
CA SER A 81 -1.00 -13.63 -5.12
C SER A 81 -0.17 -12.41 -5.48
N PHE A 82 0.97 -12.22 -4.80
CA PHE A 82 2.03 -11.34 -5.27
C PHE A 82 2.91 -12.09 -6.26
N VAL A 83 3.12 -11.49 -7.42
CA VAL A 83 3.88 -12.03 -8.54
C VAL A 83 5.09 -11.14 -8.79
N ASP A 84 6.28 -11.74 -8.88
CA ASP A 84 7.53 -11.01 -9.16
C ASP A 84 7.65 -10.59 -10.64
N CYS A 85 8.75 -9.90 -10.98
CA CYS A 85 9.05 -9.47 -12.35
C CYS A 85 9.31 -10.62 -13.33
N ASN A 86 9.57 -11.83 -12.83
CA ASN A 86 9.80 -13.05 -13.60
C ASN A 86 8.51 -13.91 -13.70
N ALA A 87 7.37 -13.38 -13.26
CA ALA A 87 6.08 -14.04 -13.21
C ALA A 87 5.98 -15.23 -12.22
N ASN A 88 6.89 -15.35 -11.25
CA ASN A 88 6.78 -16.33 -10.17
C ASN A 88 5.87 -15.81 -9.06
N ILE A 89 5.09 -16.70 -8.46
CA ILE A 89 4.30 -16.39 -7.27
C ILE A 89 5.23 -16.38 -6.05
N VAL A 90 5.34 -15.23 -5.39
CA VAL A 90 6.19 -15.03 -4.20
C VAL A 90 5.40 -15.29 -2.93
N GLN A 91 4.14 -14.84 -2.89
CA GLN A 91 3.25 -14.98 -1.75
C GLN A 91 1.81 -15.16 -2.23
N SER A 92 0.99 -15.91 -1.49
CA SER A 92 -0.45 -16.01 -1.73
C SER A 92 -1.23 -15.99 -0.42
N THR A 93 -2.49 -15.56 -0.49
CA THR A 93 -3.47 -15.79 0.57
C THR A 93 -3.96 -17.24 0.54
N ILE A 94 -4.61 -17.66 1.63
CA ILE A 94 -5.57 -18.77 1.55
C ILE A 94 -6.77 -18.37 0.65
N PRO A 95 -7.57 -19.33 0.16
CA PRO A 95 -8.85 -19.01 -0.47
C PRO A 95 -9.73 -18.19 0.48
N ILE A 96 -10.25 -17.08 -0.03
CA ILE A 96 -11.08 -16.12 0.69
C ILE A 96 -12.22 -15.65 -0.22
N ASP A 97 -13.29 -15.16 0.38
CA ASP A 97 -14.45 -14.67 -0.37
C ASP A 97 -14.09 -13.51 -1.32
N TYR A 98 -14.92 -13.32 -2.35
CA TYR A 98 -14.69 -12.34 -3.40
C TYR A 98 -14.48 -10.91 -2.90
N GLU A 99 -15.30 -10.43 -1.97
CA GLU A 99 -15.22 -9.06 -1.46
C GLU A 99 -13.91 -8.84 -0.70
N ARG A 100 -13.54 -9.79 0.15
CA ARG A 100 -12.28 -9.77 0.88
C ARG A 100 -11.08 -9.89 -0.07
N ALA A 101 -11.19 -10.70 -1.12
CA ALA A 101 -10.15 -10.84 -2.12
C ALA A 101 -9.94 -9.55 -2.91
N LEU A 102 -11.01 -8.86 -3.29
CA LEU A 102 -10.93 -7.53 -3.91
C LEU A 102 -10.29 -6.51 -2.99
N PHE A 103 -10.69 -6.46 -1.72
CA PHE A 103 -10.12 -5.54 -0.75
C PHE A 103 -8.61 -5.77 -0.55
N ILE A 104 -8.20 -7.03 -0.36
CA ILE A 104 -6.78 -7.39 -0.21
C ILE A 104 -6.00 -7.12 -1.48
N ALA A 105 -6.55 -7.45 -2.65
CA ALA A 105 -5.92 -7.14 -3.93
C ALA A 105 -5.70 -5.63 -4.07
N PHE A 106 -6.72 -4.81 -3.82
CA PHE A 106 -6.60 -3.36 -3.87
C PHE A 106 -5.55 -2.81 -2.90
N LYS A 107 -5.58 -3.27 -1.64
CA LYS A 107 -4.58 -2.90 -0.61
C LYS A 107 -3.16 -3.24 -1.09
N LYS A 108 -2.94 -4.46 -1.56
CA LYS A 108 -1.61 -4.91 -2.01
C LYS A 108 -1.15 -4.16 -3.26
N VAL A 109 -2.05 -3.87 -4.18
CA VAL A 109 -1.73 -3.09 -5.38
C VAL A 109 -1.32 -1.68 -5.00
N TYR A 110 -2.05 -1.05 -4.07
CA TYR A 110 -1.70 0.29 -3.60
C TYR A 110 -0.34 0.31 -2.91
N MET A 111 -0.10 -0.65 -2.02
CA MET A 111 1.19 -0.77 -1.34
C MET A 111 2.32 -1.04 -2.34
N LEU A 112 2.11 -1.86 -3.37
CA LEU A 112 3.11 -2.09 -4.41
C LEU A 112 3.42 -0.79 -5.18
N TYR A 113 2.39 -0.02 -5.54
CA TYR A 113 2.56 1.31 -6.16
C TYR A 113 3.37 2.25 -5.26
N LEU A 114 2.99 2.39 -3.98
CA LEU A 114 3.71 3.23 -3.02
C LEU A 114 5.16 2.76 -2.86
N PHE A 115 5.39 1.45 -2.84
CA PHE A 115 6.73 0.90 -2.73
C PHE A 115 7.59 1.32 -3.92
N GLU A 116 7.06 1.13 -5.13
CA GLU A 116 7.79 1.43 -6.37
C GLU A 116 8.02 2.92 -6.59
N GLN A 117 7.12 3.80 -6.15
CA GLN A 117 7.17 5.23 -6.43
C GLN A 117 7.71 6.09 -5.29
N GLU A 118 7.42 5.75 -4.03
CA GLU A 118 7.68 6.64 -2.89
C GLU A 118 8.67 6.03 -1.90
N VAL A 119 8.47 4.77 -1.52
CA VAL A 119 9.33 4.12 -0.51
C VAL A 119 10.78 4.03 -1.00
N LYS A 120 10.99 3.66 -2.27
CA LYS A 120 12.35 3.66 -2.87
C LYS A 120 13.02 5.03 -2.79
N LYS A 121 12.31 6.11 -3.11
CA LYS A 121 12.85 7.48 -3.04
C LYS A 121 13.26 7.85 -1.62
N LEU A 122 12.41 7.56 -0.62
CA LEU A 122 12.70 7.85 0.78
C LEU A 122 13.94 7.09 1.27
N LEU A 123 14.10 5.83 0.86
CA LEU A 123 15.25 5.02 1.25
C LEU A 123 16.55 5.51 0.58
N GLU A 124 16.46 5.94 -0.67
CA GLU A 124 17.59 6.58 -1.36
C GLU A 124 18.02 7.88 -0.68
N MET A 125 17.06 8.69 -0.18
CA MET A 125 17.34 9.92 0.57
C MET A 125 18.07 9.68 1.89
N GLU A 126 17.79 8.56 2.56
CA GLU A 126 18.46 8.12 3.79
C GLU A 126 19.76 7.33 3.53
N GLU A 127 20.29 7.38 2.30
CA GLU A 127 21.47 6.63 1.84
C GLU A 127 21.35 5.10 1.97
N ILE A 128 20.13 4.57 2.17
CA ILE A 128 19.83 3.15 2.19
C ILE A 128 19.71 2.67 0.74
N LYS A 129 20.87 2.51 0.08
CA LYS A 129 20.95 1.92 -1.26
C LYS A 129 20.75 0.40 -1.15
N SER A 130 19.56 -0.06 -1.46
CA SER A 130 19.22 -1.48 -1.46
C SER A 130 18.33 -1.82 -2.66
N GLU A 131 18.77 -2.80 -3.46
CA GLU A 131 17.85 -3.53 -4.32
C GLU A 131 17.03 -4.47 -3.44
N PHE A 132 15.80 -4.08 -3.12
CA PHE A 132 14.89 -4.93 -2.34
C PHE A 132 14.51 -6.17 -3.14
N SER A 133 14.75 -7.32 -2.54
CA SER A 133 14.28 -8.60 -3.06
C SER A 133 12.75 -8.65 -3.07
N ASP A 134 12.17 -9.45 -3.97
CA ASP A 134 10.73 -9.64 -3.99
C ASP A 134 10.20 -10.24 -2.68
N LYS A 135 11.04 -10.96 -1.94
CA LYS A 135 10.70 -11.47 -0.61
C LYS A 135 10.53 -10.32 0.40
N GLU A 136 11.43 -9.34 0.42
CA GLU A 136 11.29 -8.16 1.29
C GLU A 136 10.09 -7.30 0.89
N ILE A 137 9.86 -7.13 -0.42
CA ILE A 137 8.67 -6.43 -0.92
C ILE A 137 7.40 -7.17 -0.47
N SER A 138 7.38 -8.50 -0.52
CA SER A 138 6.22 -9.28 -0.04
C SER A 138 5.93 -9.10 1.44
N ILE A 139 6.97 -8.85 2.27
CA ILE A 139 6.80 -8.51 3.68
C ILE A 139 6.09 -7.16 3.80
N PHE A 140 6.51 -6.15 3.03
CA PHE A 140 5.83 -4.85 2.97
C PHE A 140 4.37 -4.97 2.53
N LEU A 141 4.07 -5.91 1.62
CA LEU A 141 2.73 -6.13 1.09
C LEU A 141 1.81 -6.95 2.01
N SER A 142 2.32 -7.55 3.09
CA SER A 142 1.54 -8.42 3.98
C SER A 142 0.62 -7.61 4.90
#